data_AF-A0A2A2EB72-F1
#
_entry.id   AF-A0A2A2EB72-F1
#
_cell.length_a   1.000
_cell.length_b   1.000
_cell.length_c   1.000
_cell.angle_alpha   90.00
_cell.angle_beta   90.00
_cell.angle_gamma   90.00
#
_symmetry.space_group_name_H-M   'P 1'
#
loop_
_entity.id
_entity.type
_entity.pdbx_description
1 polymer ?
#
loop_
_entity_poly.entity_id
_entity_poly.type
_entity_poly.pdbx_seq_one_letter_code
_entity_poly.pdbx_strand_id
1 'polypeptide(L)'
;MKLIIDSPETLGRVIRASRKAMGMRQDDAAGSIGVSENFLGKVERGGETVQWGKLFQVMQELGLAVSVEVPDQFAADVEKNLKFRQGKVVPGHAASLGRNEVEP
;
A
#
# COMPACT_ATOMS: atom_id res chain seq x y z
N MET A 1 10.10 -4.99 -13.54
CA MET A 1 8.92 -5.23 -14.39
C MET A 1 7.92 -4.11 -14.15
N LYS A 2 7.19 -3.65 -15.17
CA LYS A 2 6.06 -2.73 -15.02
C LYS A 2 4.77 -3.45 -15.42
N LEU A 3 3.69 -3.21 -14.70
CA LEU A 3 2.36 -3.76 -14.98
C LEU A 3 1.34 -2.63 -14.99
N ILE A 4 0.42 -2.67 -15.96
CA ILE A 4 -0.74 -1.78 -15.98
C ILE A 4 -1.77 -2.35 -15.01
N ILE A 5 -2.22 -1.52 -14.06
CA ILE A 5 -3.26 -1.86 -13.09
C ILE A 5 -4.53 -1.11 -13.48
N ASP A 6 -5.51 -1.83 -14.03
CA ASP A 6 -6.80 -1.33 -14.49
C ASP A 6 -7.97 -1.72 -13.57
N SER A 7 -7.76 -2.71 -12.70
CA SER A 7 -8.77 -3.17 -11.76
C SER A 7 -8.19 -3.63 -10.41
N PRO A 8 -9.03 -3.69 -9.35
CA PRO A 8 -8.65 -4.27 -8.07
C PRO A 8 -8.18 -5.72 -8.17
N GLU A 9 -8.77 -6.53 -9.06
CA GLU A 9 -8.39 -7.92 -9.28
C GLU A 9 -6.98 -8.03 -9.87
N THR A 10 -6.64 -7.17 -10.83
CA THR A 10 -5.30 -7.11 -11.39
C THR A 10 -4.29 -6.79 -10.30
N LEU A 11 -4.55 -5.78 -9.46
CA LEU A 11 -3.69 -5.44 -8.33
C LEU A 11 -3.58 -6.59 -7.32
N GLY A 12 -4.70 -7.19 -6.93
CA GLY A 12 -4.75 -8.31 -5.98
C GLY A 12 -3.92 -9.51 -6.42
N ARG A 13 -3.98 -9.84 -7.72
CA ARG A 13 -3.15 -10.91 -8.32
C ARG A 13 -1.66 -10.60 -8.23
N VAL A 14 -1.26 -9.34 -8.49
CA VAL A 14 0.15 -8.91 -8.36
C VAL A 14 0.62 -9.04 -6.92
N ILE A 15 -0.18 -8.58 -5.96
CA ILE A 15 0.14 -8.69 -4.52
C ILE A 15 0.29 -10.16 -4.12
N ARG A 16 -0.66 -11.02 -4.51
CA ARG A 16 -0.62 -12.47 -4.25
C ARG A 16 0.61 -13.14 -4.87
N ALA A 17 0.91 -12.83 -6.12
CA ALA A 17 2.06 -13.38 -6.83
C ALA A 17 3.37 -12.97 -6.14
N SER A 18 3.46 -11.71 -5.72
CA SER A 18 4.64 -11.17 -5.02
C SER A 18 4.86 -11.86 -3.68
N ARG A 19 3.81 -11.99 -2.86
CA ARG A 19 3.90 -12.75 -1.60
C ARG A 19 4.34 -14.20 -1.83
N LYS A 20 3.76 -14.88 -2.82
CA LYS A 20 4.12 -16.27 -3.15
C LYS A 20 5.57 -16.40 -3.65
N ALA A 21 6.05 -15.44 -4.43
CA ALA A 21 7.44 -15.41 -4.89
C ALA A 21 8.44 -15.29 -3.73
N MET A 22 8.03 -14.64 -2.63
CA MET A 22 8.81 -14.57 -1.39
C MET A 22 8.64 -15.80 -0.48
N GLY A 23 7.87 -16.82 -0.91
CA GLY A 23 7.67 -18.05 -0.13
C GLY A 23 6.79 -17.91 1.11
N MET A 24 6.11 -16.78 1.29
CA MET A 24 5.30 -16.54 2.49
C MET A 24 3.91 -17.17 2.38
N ARG A 25 3.43 -17.76 3.47
CA ARG A 25 2.00 -18.09 3.63
C ARG A 25 1.20 -16.80 3.94
N GLN A 26 -0.12 -16.87 3.79
CA GLN A 26 -0.96 -15.68 3.89
C GLN A 26 -1.11 -15.19 5.33
N ASP A 27 -1.27 -16.11 6.28
CA ASP A 27 -1.27 -15.85 7.72
C ASP A 27 0.07 -15.28 8.20
N ASP A 28 1.19 -15.86 7.76
CA ASP A 28 2.54 -15.39 8.10
C ASP A 28 2.76 -13.94 7.62
N ALA A 29 2.41 -13.66 6.36
CA ALA A 29 2.52 -12.31 5.79
C ALA A 29 1.58 -11.32 6.50
N ALA A 30 0.33 -11.70 6.74
CA ALA A 30 -0.63 -10.83 7.44
C ALA A 30 -0.14 -10.46 8.84
N GLY A 31 0.37 -11.44 9.59
CA GLY A 31 0.96 -11.23 10.91
C GLY A 31 2.18 -10.30 10.88
N SER A 32 3.12 -10.54 9.96
CA SER A 32 4.34 -9.72 9.82
C SER A 32 4.02 -8.27 9.43
N ILE A 33 3.02 -8.07 8.57
CA ILE A 33 2.63 -6.74 8.09
C ILE A 33 1.81 -5.99 9.16
N GLY A 34 1.11 -6.70 10.04
CA GLY A 34 0.20 -6.10 11.02
C GLY A 34 -1.21 -5.87 10.48
N VAL A 35 -1.69 -6.77 9.61
CA VAL A 35 -3.08 -6.78 9.10
C VAL A 35 -3.75 -8.11 9.41
N SER A 36 -5.09 -8.20 9.33
CA SER A 36 -5.77 -9.47 9.48
C SER A 36 -5.62 -10.34 8.23
N GLU A 37 -5.59 -11.67 8.40
CA GLU A 37 -5.53 -12.62 7.29
C GLU A 37 -6.72 -12.44 6.33
N ASN A 38 -7.92 -12.17 6.87
CA ASN A 38 -9.12 -11.85 6.09
C ASN A 38 -8.94 -10.60 5.24
N PHE A 39 -8.29 -9.56 5.79
CA PHE A 39 -7.99 -8.34 5.04
C PHE A 39 -7.03 -8.64 3.89
N LEU A 40 -5.90 -9.32 4.16
CA LEU A 40 -4.94 -9.67 3.12
C LEU A 40 -5.57 -10.56 2.03
N GLY A 41 -6.41 -11.52 2.43
CA GLY A 41 -7.17 -12.35 1.49
C GLY A 41 -8.16 -11.54 0.64
N LYS A 42 -8.83 -10.55 1.23
CA LYS A 42 -9.73 -9.65 0.50
C LYS A 42 -8.95 -8.83 -0.54
N VAL A 43 -7.79 -8.30 -0.17
CA VAL A 43 -6.89 -7.57 -1.07
C VAL A 43 -6.44 -8.47 -2.23
N GLU A 44 -5.94 -9.68 -1.93
CA GLU A 44 -5.43 -10.60 -2.96
C GLU A 44 -6.46 -11.09 -3.97
N ARG A 45 -7.74 -11.10 -3.58
CA ARG A 45 -8.85 -11.44 -4.48
C ARG A 45 -9.38 -10.23 -5.26
N GLY A 46 -8.87 -9.02 -5.00
CA GLY A 46 -9.34 -7.78 -5.62
C GLY A 46 -10.65 -7.27 -5.06
N GLY A 47 -10.87 -7.36 -3.75
CA GLY A 47 -12.12 -6.88 -3.17
C GLY A 47 -12.40 -5.41 -3.48
N GLU A 48 -13.63 -5.11 -3.89
CA GLU A 48 -14.07 -3.77 -4.32
C GLU A 48 -13.83 -2.66 -3.27
N THR A 49 -13.87 -3.03 -1.98
CA THR A 49 -13.72 -2.12 -0.85
C THR A 49 -12.53 -2.50 0.01
N VAL A 50 -11.42 -1.79 -0.15
CA VAL A 50 -10.21 -1.95 0.67
C VAL A 50 -9.78 -0.62 1.27
N GLN A 51 -9.31 -0.66 2.53
CA GLN A 51 -8.78 0.54 3.17
C GLN A 51 -7.39 0.85 2.59
N TRP A 52 -7.29 2.00 1.90
CA TRP A 52 -6.07 2.43 1.22
C TRP A 52 -4.81 2.43 2.10
N GLY A 53 -4.90 2.92 3.34
CA GLY A 53 -3.74 2.94 4.25
C GLY A 53 -3.14 1.55 4.47
N LYS A 54 -3.99 0.54 4.74
CA LYS A 54 -3.56 -0.85 4.92
C LYS A 54 -3.11 -1.49 3.60
N LEU A 55 -3.73 -1.13 2.48
CA LEU A 55 -3.30 -1.60 1.16
C LEU A 55 -1.87 -1.12 0.85
N PHE A 56 -1.59 0.17 1.04
CA PHE A 56 -0.24 0.71 0.83
C PHE A 56 0.78 0.14 1.81
N GLN A 57 0.38 -0.15 3.05
CA GLN A 57 1.23 -0.86 4.01
C GLN A 57 1.59 -2.25 3.49
N VAL A 58 0.61 -3.05 3.05
CA VAL A 58 0.86 -4.37 2.44
C VAL A 58 1.80 -4.27 1.25
N MET A 59 1.58 -3.31 0.36
CA MET A 59 2.41 -3.13 -0.83
C MET A 59 3.86 -2.78 -0.47
N GLN A 60 4.07 -1.87 0.49
CA GLN A 60 5.41 -1.48 0.93
C GLN A 60 6.17 -2.65 1.57
N GLU A 61 5.52 -3.40 2.47
CA GLU A 61 6.14 -4.55 3.13
C GLU A 61 6.49 -5.69 2.16
N LEU A 62 5.75 -5.82 1.05
CA LEU A 62 6.06 -6.75 -0.04
C LEU A 62 7.06 -6.19 -1.06
N GLY A 63 7.61 -4.99 -0.83
CA GLY A 63 8.57 -4.34 -1.73
C GLY A 63 7.96 -3.82 -3.05
N LEU A 64 6.65 -3.60 -3.09
CA LEU A 64 5.94 -3.08 -4.25
C LEU A 64 5.88 -1.55 -4.23
N ALA A 65 6.40 -0.93 -5.29
CA ALA A 65 6.32 0.50 -5.52
C ALA A 65 5.12 0.84 -6.43
N VAL A 66 4.40 1.92 -6.10
CA VAL A 66 3.33 2.47 -6.93
C VAL A 66 3.79 3.78 -7.56
N SER A 67 3.66 3.86 -8.87
CA SER A 67 3.89 5.10 -9.64
C SER A 67 2.63 5.47 -10.41
N VAL A 68 2.35 6.76 -10.50
CA VAL A 68 1.27 7.30 -11.32
C VAL A 68 1.90 8.06 -12.49
N GLU A 69 1.53 7.69 -13.71
CA GLU A 69 1.94 8.40 -14.91
C GLU A 69 0.93 9.53 -15.20
N VAL A 70 1.44 10.76 -15.27
CA VAL A 70 0.64 11.95 -15.58
C VAL A 70 0.87 12.30 -17.05
N PRO A 71 -0.19 12.52 -17.86
CA PRO A 71 -0.01 12.95 -19.25
C PRO A 71 0.76 14.26 -19.34
N ASP A 72 1.69 14.35 -20.30
CA ASP A 72 2.62 15.49 -20.45
C ASP A 72 1.90 16.84 -20.52
N GLN A 73 0.75 16.89 -21.20
CA GLN A 73 -0.07 18.10 -21.33
C GLN A 73 -0.56 18.66 -19.98
N PHE A 74 -0.56 17.86 -18.92
CA PHE A 74 -0.98 18.28 -17.57
C PHE A 74 0.17 18.30 -16.56
N ALA A 75 1.39 17.88 -16.94
CA ALA A 75 2.49 17.69 -16.00
C ALA A 75 2.88 18.99 -15.28
N ALA A 76 2.96 20.11 -16.02
CA ALA A 76 3.31 21.41 -15.46
C ALA A 76 2.28 21.91 -14.43
N ASP A 77 0.99 21.72 -14.70
CA ASP A 77 -0.08 22.13 -13.80
C ASP A 77 -0.13 21.25 -12.54
N VAL A 78 0.06 19.94 -12.68
CA VAL A 78 0.13 19.02 -11.54
C VAL A 78 1.33 19.36 -10.65
N GLU A 79 2.51 19.60 -11.22
CA GLU A 79 3.70 19.97 -10.46
C GLU A 79 3.51 21.27 -9.68
N LYS A 80 2.92 22.29 -10.31
CA LYS A 80 2.58 23.56 -9.66
C LYS A 80 1.65 23.35 -8.47
N ASN A 81 0.61 22.54 -8.62
CA ASN A 81 -0.36 22.27 -7.57
C ASN A 81 0.22 21.45 -6.41
N LEU A 82 1.15 20.53 -6.66
CA LEU A 82 1.82 19.77 -5.61
C LEU A 82 2.79 20.63 -4.80
N LYS A 83 3.58 21.50 -5.45
CA LYS A 83 4.50 22.43 -4.77
C LYS A 83 3.76 23.43 -3.89
N PHE A 84 2.60 23.92 -4.34
CA PHE A 84 1.75 24.83 -3.56
C PHE A 84 1.19 24.17 -2.29
N ARG A 85 0.89 22.86 -2.34
CA ARG A 85 0.33 22.10 -1.20
C ARG A 85 1.40 21.66 -0.20
N GLN A 86 2.65 21.47 -0.61
CA GLN A 86 3.75 21.12 0.32
C GLN A 86 4.04 22.20 1.37
N GLY A 87 3.68 23.47 1.11
CA GLY A 87 3.71 24.53 2.12
C GLY A 87 2.65 24.42 3.23
N LYS A 88 1.73 23.46 3.12
CA LYS A 88 0.63 23.22 4.08
C LYS A 88 0.67 21.74 4.49
N VAL A 89 1.64 21.39 5.34
CA VAL A 89 1.85 20.00 5.80
C VAL A 89 0.57 19.46 6.47
N VAL A 90 0.04 18.36 5.94
CA VAL A 90 -1.00 17.56 6.60
C VAL A 90 -0.35 16.65 7.63
N PRO A 91 -0.64 16.80 8.94
CA PRO A 91 -0.10 15.91 9.95
C PRO A 91 -0.87 14.59 9.91
N GLY A 92 -0.18 13.50 9.66
CA GLY A 92 -0.76 12.17 9.83
C GLY A 92 0.20 11.10 9.34
N HIS A 93 0.44 10.10 10.19
CA HIS A 93 1.18 8.85 10.00
C HIS A 93 2.53 8.71 10.72
N ALA A 94 2.98 9.68 11.53
CA ALA A 94 4.07 9.46 12.49
C ALA A 94 3.52 9.41 13.93
N ALA A 95 2.98 8.26 14.36
CA ALA A 95 2.93 7.79 15.76
C ALA A 95 1.94 6.64 15.91
N SER A 96 2.41 5.41 15.72
CA SER A 96 1.85 4.23 16.41
C SER A 96 2.80 3.05 16.27
N LEU A 97 3.99 3.15 16.84
CA LEU A 97 4.83 1.99 17.16
C LEU A 97 5.72 2.31 18.37
N GLY A 98 5.55 1.54 19.44
CA GLY A 98 6.36 1.52 20.68
C GLY A 98 5.73 2.33 21.83
N ARG A 99 5.53 1.82 23.05
CA ARG A 99 5.99 0.59 23.71
C ARG A 99 4.98 0.24 24.81
N ASN A 100 4.66 -1.05 24.98
CA ASN A 100 4.15 -1.55 26.26
C ASN A 100 5.37 -1.78 27.14
N GLU A 101 5.66 -0.82 28.02
CA GLU A 101 6.50 -1.06 29.20
C GLU A 101 5.56 -1.58 30.29
N VAL A 102 5.65 -2.88 30.57
CA VAL A 102 5.09 -3.49 31.77
C VAL A 102 6.14 -3.29 32.84
N GLU A 103 5.92 -2.36 33.76
CA GLU A 103 6.67 -2.32 35.02
C GLU A 103 6.03 -3.29 36.03
N PRO A 104 6.85 -3.89 36.92
CA PRO A 104 6.47 -5.03 37.77
C PRO A 104 5.48 -4.71 38.89
#